data_AF-A0A9W8CP72-F1
#
_entry.id   AF-A0A9W8CP72-F1
#
_cell.length_a   1.000
_cell.length_b   1.000
_cell.length_c   1.000
_cell.angle_alpha   90.00
_cell.angle_beta   90.00
_cell.angle_gamma   90.00
#
_symmetry.space_group_name_H-M   'P 1'
#
loop_
_entity.id
_entity.type
_entity.pdbx_description
1 polymer ?
#
loop_
_entity_poly.entity_id
_entity_poly.type
_entity_poly.pdbx_seq_one_letter_code
_entity_poly.pdbx_strand_id
1 'polypeptide(L)'
;MSESKSYFNSVLRCRKLAAAAAAGYSDKVTLPPSFLASFLDTLNLDYEDMPSPLILRVRRQGGPKASTGDSQTIYCGVREFSGDEGIIAIPDWLLDEIQAQEDDAVVVETVKLEKGQFAQLQLLDDRANPENIDIRALLESHMRQRMTALFVGETISINVGGQTMPMRFTVSALEPAEAVDVVDTDLSVDIVNQQSQTHGRQAGIAELAPDTPQQIVL
;
A
#
# COMPACT_ATOMS: atom_id res chain seq x y z
N MET A 1 -9.37 14.93 2.66
CA MET A 1 -8.36 14.54 1.66
C MET A 1 -7.11 15.36 1.95
N SER A 2 -6.19 14.80 2.74
CA SER A 2 -4.87 15.38 3.00
C SER A 2 -4.03 15.14 1.75
N GLU A 3 -3.75 16.18 0.98
CA GLU A 3 -3.01 16.07 -0.29
C GLU A 3 -1.51 16.01 0.03
N SER A 4 -0.86 14.87 -0.23
CA SER A 4 0.59 14.73 -0.01
C SER A 4 1.34 15.75 -0.87
N LYS A 5 2.12 16.63 -0.24
CA LYS A 5 2.84 17.69 -0.95
C LYS A 5 4.02 17.11 -1.72
N SER A 6 3.98 17.24 -3.05
CA SER A 6 5.10 16.92 -3.96
C SER A 6 6.09 18.08 -4.00
N TYR A 7 7.39 17.79 -4.02
CA TYR A 7 8.44 18.83 -4.03
C TYR A 7 9.52 18.63 -5.10
N PHE A 8 9.62 17.46 -5.72
CA PHE A 8 10.42 17.21 -6.92
C PHE A 8 9.70 16.16 -7.79
N ASN A 9 9.82 16.25 -9.11
CA ASN A 9 9.30 15.23 -10.01
C ASN A 9 10.22 14.99 -11.20
N SER A 10 10.13 13.79 -11.77
CA SER A 10 10.80 13.39 -12.99
C SER A 10 9.99 12.31 -13.70
N VAL A 11 10.27 12.11 -15.00
CA VAL A 11 9.72 11.00 -15.78
C VAL A 11 10.83 10.02 -16.07
N LEU A 12 10.63 8.77 -15.68
CA LEU A 12 11.57 7.66 -15.88
C LEU A 12 10.88 6.52 -16.61
N ARG A 13 11.65 5.60 -17.18
CA ARG A 13 11.13 4.31 -17.64
C ARG A 13 11.16 3.32 -16.47
N CYS A 14 10.11 2.52 -16.30
CA CYS A 14 10.11 1.49 -15.27
C CYS A 14 10.70 0.18 -15.78
N ARG A 15 11.39 -0.55 -14.91
CA ARG A 15 11.80 -1.93 -15.14
C ARG A 15 11.57 -2.77 -13.91
N LYS A 16 11.48 -4.08 -14.11
CA LYS A 16 11.43 -5.04 -13.02
C LYS A 16 12.71 -4.99 -12.18
N LEU A 17 12.55 -4.91 -10.87
CA LEU A 17 13.66 -5.03 -9.93
C LEU A 17 14.21 -6.46 -9.94
N ALA A 18 15.53 -6.60 -9.98
CA ALA A 18 16.18 -7.91 -10.00
C ALA A 18 15.75 -8.77 -8.79
N ALA A 19 15.54 -10.08 -9.01
CA ALA A 19 14.98 -10.98 -8.00
C ALA A 19 15.74 -10.99 -6.66
N ALA A 20 17.07 -10.87 -6.71
CA ALA A 20 17.90 -10.77 -5.50
C ALA A 20 17.61 -9.50 -4.68
N ALA A 21 17.24 -8.40 -5.36
CA ALA A 21 16.90 -7.14 -4.73
C ALA A 21 15.41 -7.05 -4.34
N ALA A 22 14.52 -7.77 -5.04
CA ALA A 22 13.08 -7.83 -4.77
C ALA A 22 12.68 -8.85 -3.68
N ALA A 23 13.65 -9.54 -3.07
CA ALA A 23 13.38 -10.62 -2.13
C ALA A 23 12.57 -10.16 -0.91
N GLY A 24 11.43 -10.82 -0.67
CA GLY A 24 10.67 -10.74 0.57
C GLY A 24 9.57 -9.70 0.63
N TYR A 25 9.01 -9.25 -0.51
CA TYR A 25 7.91 -8.27 -0.57
C TYR A 25 8.28 -6.95 0.09
N SER A 26 9.04 -6.14 -0.64
CA SER A 26 9.49 -4.82 -0.18
C SER A 26 8.97 -3.75 -1.14
N ASP A 27 8.73 -2.55 -0.62
CA ASP A 27 8.31 -1.38 -1.38
C ASP A 27 9.51 -0.55 -1.86
N LYS A 28 10.72 -1.11 -1.76
CA LYS A 28 11.96 -0.39 -2.00
C LYS A 28 12.32 -0.43 -3.49
N VAL A 29 12.46 0.74 -4.10
CA VAL A 29 12.85 0.90 -5.51
C VAL A 29 14.31 1.32 -5.64
N THR A 30 14.89 1.10 -6.82
CA THR A 30 16.23 1.61 -7.15
C THR A 30 16.12 2.70 -8.22
N LEU A 31 16.84 3.80 -8.00
CA LEU A 31 16.83 4.97 -8.88
C LEU A 31 18.23 5.22 -9.48
N PRO A 32 18.32 5.99 -10.57
CA PRO A 32 19.62 6.34 -11.14
C PRO A 32 20.34 7.40 -10.30
N PRO A 33 21.69 7.42 -10.32
CA PRO A 33 22.48 8.49 -9.70
C PRO A 33 22.09 9.89 -10.18
N SER A 34 21.74 10.06 -11.46
CA SER A 34 21.29 11.37 -11.98
C SER A 34 20.01 11.88 -11.33
N PHE A 35 19.09 11.00 -10.92
CA PHE A 35 17.88 11.41 -10.22
C PHE A 35 18.23 12.09 -8.89
N LEU A 36 19.15 11.49 -8.13
CA LEU A 36 19.64 12.08 -6.88
C LEU A 36 20.31 13.44 -7.14
N ALA A 37 21.18 13.51 -8.15
CA ALA A 37 21.87 14.76 -8.49
C ALA A 37 20.87 15.88 -8.84
N SER A 38 19.89 15.59 -9.70
CA SER A 38 18.83 16.55 -10.05
C SER A 38 17.95 16.92 -8.86
N PHE A 39 17.63 15.97 -7.99
CA PHE A 39 16.87 16.19 -6.77
C PHE A 39 17.58 17.17 -5.82
N LEU A 40 18.86 16.91 -5.53
CA LEU A 40 19.68 17.77 -4.64
C LEU A 40 19.85 19.17 -5.22
N ASP A 41 20.17 19.28 -6.52
CA ASP A 41 20.32 20.56 -7.22
C ASP A 41 19.01 21.37 -7.23
N THR A 42 17.88 20.73 -7.58
CA THR A 42 16.58 21.40 -7.67
C THR A 42 16.11 21.96 -6.32
N LEU A 43 16.41 21.25 -5.24
CA LEU A 43 16.02 21.66 -3.89
C LEU A 43 17.09 22.47 -3.17
N ASN A 44 18.27 22.66 -3.80
CA ASN A 44 19.43 23.27 -3.18
C ASN A 44 19.75 22.61 -1.82
N LEU A 45 19.81 21.28 -1.82
CA LEU A 45 20.08 20.47 -0.64
C LEU A 45 21.47 19.84 -0.72
N ASP A 46 22.15 19.80 0.42
CA ASP A 46 23.30 18.93 0.60
C ASP A 46 22.83 17.50 0.92
N TYR A 47 23.72 16.52 0.72
CA TYR A 47 23.39 15.10 0.97
C TYR A 47 23.00 14.84 2.43
N GLU A 48 23.56 15.61 3.37
CA GLU A 48 23.28 15.50 4.80
C GLU A 48 21.88 16.00 5.18
N ASP A 49 21.28 16.88 4.37
CA ASP A 49 19.94 17.43 4.58
C ASP A 49 18.85 16.63 3.86
N MET A 50 19.20 15.49 3.27
CA MET A 50 18.26 14.66 2.53
C MET A 50 17.16 14.12 3.47
N PRO A 51 15.87 14.21 3.09
CA PRO A 51 14.81 13.67 3.91
C PRO A 51 14.95 12.15 4.07
N SER A 52 14.74 11.68 5.30
CA SER A 52 14.71 10.25 5.64
C SER A 52 13.37 9.90 6.32
N PRO A 53 12.63 8.89 5.83
CA PRO A 53 12.87 8.19 4.56
C PRO A 53 12.54 9.07 3.34
N LEU A 54 13.17 8.78 2.20
CA LEU A 54 12.76 9.35 0.92
C LEU A 54 11.64 8.50 0.32
N ILE A 55 10.43 9.07 0.28
CA ILE A 55 9.23 8.44 -0.24
C ILE A 55 8.88 9.02 -1.61
N LEU A 56 8.55 8.13 -2.53
CA LEU A 56 8.10 8.46 -3.88
C LEU A 56 6.62 8.15 -4.02
N ARG A 57 5.93 8.98 -4.79
CA ARG A 57 4.66 8.67 -5.43
C ARG A 57 4.95 8.34 -6.89
N VAL A 58 4.53 7.16 -7.34
CA VAL A 58 4.77 6.69 -8.71
C VAL A 58 3.45 6.36 -9.39
N ARG A 59 3.29 6.79 -10.63
CA ARG A 59 2.11 6.51 -11.46
C ARG A 59 2.50 6.34 -12.92
N ARG A 60 1.78 5.47 -13.64
CA ARG A 60 1.99 5.32 -15.09
C ARG A 60 1.67 6.62 -15.83
N GLN A 61 2.56 7.05 -16.72
CA GLN A 61 2.31 8.23 -17.56
C GLN A 61 1.19 7.90 -18.56
N GLY A 62 0.17 8.76 -18.64
CA GLY A 62 -0.99 8.52 -19.50
C GLY A 62 -1.99 7.48 -18.96
N GLY A 63 -1.84 7.01 -17.71
CA GLY A 63 -2.90 6.30 -17.00
C GLY A 63 -4.13 7.20 -16.76
N PRO A 64 -5.33 6.62 -16.51
CA PRO A 64 -6.50 7.36 -16.05
C PRO A 64 -6.14 8.39 -14.98
N LYS A 65 -6.63 9.63 -15.16
CA LYS A 65 -6.56 10.63 -14.09
C LYS A 65 -7.34 10.07 -12.89
N ALA A 66 -6.86 10.36 -11.68
CA ALA A 66 -7.30 9.83 -10.36
C ALA A 66 -8.81 9.93 -10.02
N SER A 67 -9.68 10.31 -10.96
CA SER A 67 -11.13 10.39 -10.85
C SER A 67 -11.87 9.06 -11.06
N THR A 68 -11.15 7.98 -11.38
CA THR A 68 -11.72 6.63 -11.54
C THR A 68 -11.21 5.79 -10.38
N GLY A 69 -12.10 5.14 -9.64
CA GLY A 69 -11.83 4.49 -8.34
C GLY A 69 -10.78 3.37 -8.30
N ASP A 70 -10.01 3.17 -9.37
CA ASP A 70 -8.82 2.33 -9.43
C ASP A 70 -7.59 3.24 -9.34
N SER A 71 -7.09 3.45 -8.13
CA SER A 71 -5.90 4.29 -7.91
C SER A 71 -4.65 3.59 -8.48
N GLN A 72 -4.25 3.94 -9.71
CA GLN A 72 -2.99 3.49 -10.34
C GLN A 72 -1.77 4.28 -9.83
N THR A 73 -1.76 4.55 -8.52
CA THR A 73 -0.71 5.30 -7.85
C THR A 73 -0.21 4.48 -6.70
N ILE A 74 1.10 4.29 -6.65
CA ILE A 74 1.79 3.61 -5.57
C ILE A 74 2.64 4.60 -4.78
N TYR A 75 2.93 4.22 -3.55
CA TYR A 75 3.89 4.91 -2.69
C TYR A 75 4.99 3.93 -2.32
N CYS A 76 6.24 4.35 -2.47
CA CYS A 76 7.39 3.46 -2.32
C CYS A 76 8.61 4.19 -1.76
N GLY A 77 9.46 3.47 -1.04
CA GLY A 77 10.71 4.01 -0.52
C GLY A 77 11.88 3.83 -1.50
N VAL A 78 12.91 4.66 -1.37
CA VAL A 78 14.16 4.47 -2.12
C VAL A 78 15.10 3.53 -1.36
N ARG A 79 15.60 2.50 -2.04
CA ARG A 79 16.66 1.62 -1.53
C ARG A 79 18.02 2.27 -1.67
N GLU A 80 18.35 2.64 -2.90
CA GLU A 80 19.67 3.11 -3.32
C GLU A 80 19.59 3.82 -4.67
N PHE A 81 20.65 4.57 -4.98
CA PHE A 81 20.82 5.32 -6.22
C PHE A 81 21.93 4.70 -7.07
N SER A 82 21.78 3.43 -7.42
CA SER A 82 22.74 2.65 -8.19
C SER A 82 22.14 2.06 -9.48
N GLY A 83 20.96 2.55 -9.87
CA GLY A 83 20.23 2.09 -11.05
C GLY A 83 20.74 2.66 -12.37
N ASP A 84 20.26 2.06 -13.46
CA ASP A 84 20.55 2.50 -14.83
C ASP A 84 19.95 3.88 -15.12
N GLU A 85 20.69 4.71 -15.85
CA GLU A 85 20.29 6.07 -16.18
C GLU A 85 18.95 6.13 -16.94
N GLY A 86 18.04 6.98 -16.46
CA GLY A 86 16.67 7.11 -17.00
C GLY A 86 15.71 5.98 -16.60
N ILE A 87 16.13 5.04 -15.73
CA ILE A 87 15.34 3.87 -15.35
C ILE A 87 15.08 3.84 -13.84
N ILE A 88 13.83 3.60 -13.46
CA ILE A 88 13.46 3.21 -12.10
C ILE A 88 13.21 1.69 -12.06
N ALA A 89 13.93 0.99 -11.19
CA ALA A 89 13.71 -0.44 -10.97
C ALA A 89 12.70 -0.64 -9.83
N ILE A 90 11.55 -1.24 -10.16
CA ILE A 90 10.37 -1.36 -9.30
C ILE A 90 10.09 -2.86 -9.03
N PRO A 91 9.80 -3.26 -7.79
CA PRO A 91 9.30 -4.60 -7.48
C PRO A 91 8.09 -4.99 -8.35
N ASP A 92 8.03 -6.23 -8.82
CA ASP A 92 6.97 -6.73 -9.72
C ASP A 92 5.57 -6.38 -9.26
N TRP A 93 5.29 -6.63 -7.98
CA TRP A 93 3.97 -6.42 -7.39
C TRP A 93 3.54 -4.95 -7.47
N LEU A 94 4.48 -4.01 -7.35
CA LEU A 94 4.21 -2.58 -7.51
C LEU A 94 3.98 -2.18 -8.97
N LEU A 95 4.61 -2.86 -9.93
CA LEU A 95 4.33 -2.66 -11.37
C LEU A 95 2.91 -3.10 -11.71
N ASP A 96 2.46 -4.21 -11.12
CA ASP A 96 1.10 -4.72 -11.28
C ASP A 96 0.05 -3.72 -10.74
N GLU A 97 0.29 -3.10 -9.58
CA GLU A 97 -0.60 -2.09 -8.98
C GLU A 97 -0.79 -0.86 -9.88
N ILE A 98 0.27 -0.37 -10.55
CA ILE A 98 0.16 0.73 -11.51
C ILE A 98 -0.14 0.28 -12.95
N GLN A 99 -0.35 -1.02 -13.16
CA GLN A 99 -0.57 -1.64 -14.48
C GLN A 99 0.47 -1.21 -15.52
N ALA A 100 1.75 -1.13 -15.13
CA ALA A 100 2.85 -0.74 -16.01
C ALA A 100 3.60 -1.98 -16.51
N GLN A 101 4.00 -1.94 -17.77
CA GLN A 101 4.88 -2.94 -18.37
C GLN A 101 6.33 -2.43 -18.37
N GLU A 102 7.29 -3.33 -18.61
CA GLU A 102 8.69 -2.90 -18.72
C GLU A 102 8.88 -1.83 -19.80
N ASP A 103 9.74 -0.87 -19.50
CA ASP A 103 10.06 0.32 -20.29
C ASP A 103 8.90 1.34 -20.46
N ASP A 104 7.74 1.13 -19.84
CA ASP A 104 6.69 2.15 -19.76
C ASP A 104 7.19 3.41 -19.04
N ALA A 105 6.71 4.57 -19.48
CA ALA A 105 7.02 5.82 -18.81
C ALA A 105 6.17 5.97 -17.52
N VAL A 106 6.83 6.28 -16.42
CA VAL A 106 6.21 6.55 -15.12
C VAL A 106 6.60 7.95 -14.64
N VAL A 107 5.64 8.63 -14.03
CA VAL A 107 5.88 9.88 -13.33
C VAL A 107 6.28 9.53 -11.90
N VAL A 108 7.45 10.00 -11.50
CA VAL A 108 8.04 9.79 -10.18
C VAL A 108 8.08 11.12 -9.46
N GLU A 109 7.44 11.21 -8.30
CA GLU A 109 7.35 12.42 -7.51
C GLU A 109 7.85 12.16 -6.08
N THR A 110 8.71 13.01 -5.54
CA THR A 110 9.07 12.92 -4.12
C THR A 110 7.97 13.57 -3.29
N VAL A 111 7.46 12.84 -2.31
CA VAL A 111 6.33 13.28 -1.47
C VAL A 111 6.69 13.17 0.00
N LYS A 112 6.01 13.96 0.82
CA LYS A 112 6.03 13.81 2.28
C LYS A 112 4.69 13.22 2.71
N LEU A 113 4.75 12.06 3.34
CA LEU A 113 3.58 11.42 3.94
C LEU A 113 3.51 11.73 5.43
N GLU A 114 2.30 11.69 5.97
CA GLU A 114 2.08 11.75 7.41
C GLU A 114 2.48 10.41 8.03
N LYS A 115 2.98 10.45 9.28
CA LYS A 115 3.32 9.23 10.01
C LYS A 115 2.04 8.45 10.32
N GLY A 116 2.04 7.16 9.98
CA GLY A 116 0.91 6.27 10.20
C GLY A 116 0.64 6.08 11.69
N GLN A 117 -0.62 6.16 12.08
CA GLN A 117 -1.09 5.97 13.46
C GLN A 117 -1.89 4.68 13.58
N PHE A 118 -2.70 4.38 12.57
CA PHE A 118 -3.56 3.21 12.52
C PHE A 118 -3.58 2.60 11.13
N ALA A 119 -3.62 1.26 11.08
CA ALA A 119 -3.87 0.49 9.87
C ALA A 119 -4.86 -0.64 10.15
N GLN A 120 -5.92 -0.70 9.35
CA GLN A 120 -6.80 -1.85 9.31
C GLN A 120 -6.41 -2.73 8.13
N LEU A 121 -6.19 -4.01 8.41
CA LEU A 121 -5.75 -5.00 7.44
C LEU A 121 -6.78 -6.13 7.36
N GLN A 122 -7.25 -6.39 6.15
CA GLN A 122 -8.15 -7.50 5.87
C GLN A 122 -7.35 -8.72 5.43
N LEU A 123 -7.40 -9.80 6.21
CA LEU A 123 -6.80 -11.07 5.81
C LEU A 123 -7.57 -11.63 4.61
N LEU A 124 -6.87 -11.92 3.51
CA LEU A 124 -7.47 -12.46 2.29
C LEU A 124 -7.57 -14.00 2.30
N ASP A 125 -6.73 -14.66 3.08
CA ASP A 125 -6.67 -16.11 3.11
C ASP A 125 -7.51 -16.68 4.27
N ASP A 126 -8.59 -17.40 3.95
CA ASP A 126 -9.49 -18.07 4.92
C ASP A 126 -8.88 -19.34 5.54
N ARG A 127 -7.55 -19.52 5.42
CA ARG A 127 -6.87 -20.66 6.04
C ARG A 127 -6.82 -20.39 7.53
N ALA A 128 -7.26 -21.36 8.33
CA ALA A 128 -7.16 -21.31 9.78
C ALA A 128 -5.78 -20.77 10.16
N ASN A 129 -5.75 -19.65 10.88
CA ASN A 129 -4.51 -19.13 11.46
C ASN A 129 -3.80 -20.34 12.08
N PRO A 130 -2.59 -20.72 11.63
CA PRO A 130 -1.90 -21.84 12.26
C PRO A 130 -1.84 -21.49 13.75
N GLU A 131 -2.33 -22.38 14.61
CA GLU A 131 -2.73 -22.06 16.00
C GLU A 131 -1.60 -21.44 16.88
N ASN A 132 -0.39 -21.28 16.34
CA ASN A 132 0.80 -20.78 17.01
C ASN A 132 1.50 -19.60 16.30
N ILE A 133 0.88 -18.93 15.32
CA ILE A 133 1.48 -17.77 14.66
C ILE A 133 0.91 -16.47 15.22
N ASP A 134 1.79 -15.66 15.80
CA ASP A 134 1.50 -14.27 16.12
C ASP A 134 1.56 -13.43 14.83
N ILE A 135 0.42 -13.32 14.16
CA ILE A 135 0.27 -12.56 12.92
C ILE A 135 0.65 -11.09 13.14
N ARG A 136 0.35 -10.53 14.32
CA ARG A 136 0.63 -9.12 14.61
C ARG A 136 2.12 -8.86 14.68
N ALA A 137 2.85 -9.69 15.41
CA ALA A 137 4.31 -9.59 15.49
C ALA A 137 4.97 -9.80 14.10
N LEU A 138 4.42 -10.73 13.30
CA LEU A 138 4.88 -10.96 11.93
C LEU A 138 4.69 -9.73 11.03
N LEU A 139 3.50 -9.12 11.06
CA LEU A 139 3.19 -7.89 10.33
C LEU A 139 4.09 -6.73 10.77
N GLU A 140 4.23 -6.52 12.07
CA GLU A 140 5.07 -5.47 12.63
C GLU A 140 6.54 -5.65 12.17
N SER A 141 7.08 -6.87 12.28
CA SER A 141 8.42 -7.17 11.82
C SER A 141 8.57 -6.95 10.31
N HIS A 142 7.57 -7.33 9.52
CA HIS A 142 7.60 -7.16 8.07
C HIS A 142 7.58 -5.68 7.67
N MET A 143 6.64 -4.91 8.23
CA MET A 143 6.50 -3.47 7.97
C MET A 143 7.80 -2.73 8.34
N ARG A 144 8.32 -2.96 9.56
CA ARG A 144 9.55 -2.30 10.04
C ARG A 144 10.77 -2.59 9.16
N GLN A 145 10.88 -3.80 8.60
CA GLN A 145 12.06 -4.21 7.85
C GLN A 145 11.98 -3.89 6.35
N ARG A 146 10.78 -3.82 5.78
CA ARG A 146 10.60 -3.94 4.32
C ARG A 146 9.72 -2.88 3.69
N MET A 147 8.89 -2.21 4.50
CA MET A 147 7.95 -1.18 4.04
C MET A 147 8.44 0.20 4.47
N THR A 148 8.14 1.18 3.63
CA THR A 148 8.41 2.60 3.88
C THR A 148 7.10 3.37 3.92
N ALA A 149 6.21 3.05 2.99
CA ALA A 149 4.87 3.59 2.93
C ALA A 149 3.83 2.47 2.97
N LEU A 150 2.62 2.82 3.41
CA LEU A 150 1.40 2.04 3.17
C LEU A 150 0.35 2.94 2.50
N PHE A 151 -0.51 2.37 1.68
CA PHE A 151 -1.65 3.03 1.05
C PHE A 151 -2.90 2.13 0.99
N VAL A 152 -4.08 2.76 1.08
CA VAL A 152 -5.36 2.04 1.08
C VAL A 152 -5.57 1.31 -0.24
N GLY A 153 -6.02 0.06 -0.16
CA GLY A 153 -6.27 -0.81 -1.29
C GLY A 153 -5.08 -1.70 -1.68
N GLU A 154 -3.86 -1.41 -1.21
CA GLU A 154 -2.71 -2.25 -1.51
C GLU A 154 -2.84 -3.63 -0.87
N THR A 155 -2.26 -4.64 -1.52
CA THR A 155 -2.12 -5.97 -0.93
C THR A 155 -0.69 -6.17 -0.45
N ILE A 156 -0.53 -6.65 0.79
CA ILE A 156 0.74 -7.02 1.40
C ILE A 156 0.84 -8.54 1.42
N SER A 157 1.96 -9.10 0.94
CA SER A 157 2.19 -10.55 0.96
C SER A 157 3.37 -10.91 1.85
N ILE A 158 3.15 -11.77 2.85
CA ILE A 158 4.17 -12.15 3.81
C ILE A 158 4.43 -13.65 3.73
N ASN A 159 5.69 -14.01 3.47
CA ASN A 159 6.13 -15.40 3.52
C ASN A 159 6.22 -15.87 4.97
N VAL A 160 5.51 -16.95 5.27
CA VAL A 160 5.51 -17.58 6.59
C VAL A 160 6.33 -18.86 6.54
N GLY A 161 7.27 -19.01 7.48
CA GLY A 161 8.09 -20.22 7.58
C GLY A 161 7.23 -21.47 7.70
N GLY A 162 7.53 -22.49 6.88
CA GLY A 162 6.76 -23.74 6.85
C GLY A 162 5.46 -23.70 6.06
N GLN A 163 5.08 -22.56 5.47
CA GLN A 163 3.93 -22.44 4.57
C GLN A 163 4.39 -22.41 3.11
N THR A 164 3.68 -23.12 2.24
CA THR A 164 3.97 -23.15 0.79
C THR A 164 3.50 -21.88 0.07
N MET A 165 2.56 -21.14 0.65
CA MET A 165 2.02 -19.91 0.07
C MET A 165 2.14 -18.75 1.05
N PRO A 166 2.38 -17.51 0.57
CA PRO A 166 2.39 -16.33 1.42
C PRO A 166 1.00 -16.06 1.99
N MET A 167 0.96 -15.48 3.19
CA MET A 167 -0.25 -14.86 3.73
C MET A 167 -0.46 -13.49 3.09
N ARG A 168 -1.68 -13.19 2.67
CA ARG A 168 -2.01 -11.92 2.03
C ARG A 168 -2.99 -11.09 2.84
N PHE A 169 -2.71 -9.79 2.93
CA PHE A 169 -3.51 -8.81 3.63
C PHE A 169 -3.80 -7.63 2.71
N THR A 170 -5.04 -7.15 2.66
CA THR A 170 -5.36 -5.90 1.98
C THR A 170 -5.49 -4.79 3.00
N VAL A 171 -4.89 -3.63 2.73
CA VAL A 171 -5.05 -2.44 3.56
C VAL A 171 -6.44 -1.85 3.32
N SER A 172 -7.35 -1.98 4.29
CA SER A 172 -8.72 -1.49 4.17
C SER A 172 -8.90 -0.05 4.66
N ALA A 173 -8.08 0.38 5.63
CA ALA A 173 -8.10 1.75 6.15
C ALA A 173 -6.75 2.15 6.74
N LEU A 174 -6.44 3.45 6.69
CA LEU A 174 -5.25 4.07 7.25
C LEU A 174 -5.60 5.40 7.91
N GLU A 175 -4.86 5.77 8.95
CA GLU A 175 -4.92 7.10 9.58
C GLU A 175 -3.52 7.70 9.73
N PRO A 176 -3.36 9.02 9.53
CA PRO A 176 -4.41 10.04 9.30
C PRO A 176 -4.84 10.24 7.83
N ALA A 177 -4.21 9.53 6.90
CA ALA A 177 -4.41 9.70 5.46
C ALA A 177 -4.50 8.36 4.72
N GLU A 178 -4.93 8.38 3.46
CA GLU A 178 -5.02 7.18 2.61
C GLU A 178 -3.67 6.63 2.17
N ALA A 179 -2.57 7.36 2.41
CA ALA A 179 -1.21 6.89 2.29
C ALA A 179 -0.37 7.48 3.44
N VAL A 180 0.42 6.63 4.12
CA VAL A 180 1.16 7.00 5.32
C VAL A 180 2.59 6.46 5.29
N ASP A 181 3.50 7.16 5.97
CA ASP A 181 4.86 6.69 6.26
C ASP A 181 4.82 5.76 7.49
N VAL A 182 5.40 4.56 7.36
CA VAL A 182 5.42 3.53 8.41
C VAL A 182 6.83 3.28 8.99
N VAL A 183 7.82 4.08 8.61
CA VAL A 183 9.16 4.00 9.16
C VAL A 183 9.20 4.68 10.52
N ASP A 184 9.77 4.00 11.52
CA ASP A 184 9.92 4.49 12.89
C ASP A 184 8.59 4.98 13.51
N THR A 185 7.50 4.26 13.24
CA THR A 185 6.17 4.52 13.80
C THR A 185 5.73 3.45 14.79
N ASP A 186 4.88 3.86 15.73
CA ASP A 186 4.11 2.98 16.60
C ASP A 186 2.74 2.68 15.95
N LEU A 187 2.76 2.15 14.73
CA LEU A 187 1.54 1.90 13.96
C LEU A 187 0.63 0.88 14.67
N SER A 188 -0.59 1.29 15.03
CA SER A 188 -1.59 0.38 15.59
C SER A 188 -2.26 -0.43 14.48
N VAL A 189 -2.11 -1.75 14.52
CA VAL A 189 -2.66 -2.66 13.50
C VAL A 189 -3.89 -3.40 14.02
N ASP A 190 -5.00 -3.32 13.29
CA ASP A 190 -6.22 -4.10 13.48
C ASP A 190 -6.41 -5.08 12.31
N ILE A 191 -6.72 -6.34 12.61
CA ILE A 191 -6.82 -7.41 11.61
C ILE A 191 -8.26 -7.88 11.54
N VAL A 192 -8.90 -7.67 10.40
CA VAL A 192 -10.28 -8.09 10.14
C VAL A 192 -10.31 -9.34 9.27
N ASN A 193 -11.12 -10.32 9.68
CA ASN A 193 -11.39 -11.51 8.87
C ASN A 193 -12.58 -11.27 7.95
N GLN A 194 -12.54 -11.79 6.72
CA GLN A 194 -13.65 -11.62 5.76
C GLN A 194 -15.00 -12.14 6.29
N GLN A 195 -14.99 -13.09 7.24
CA GLN A 195 -16.21 -13.69 7.80
C GLN A 195 -17.00 -12.77 8.76
N SER A 196 -16.44 -11.64 9.20
CA SER A 196 -17.11 -10.73 10.13
C SER A 196 -18.13 -9.78 9.48
N GLN A 197 -18.27 -9.79 8.14
CA GLN A 197 -19.17 -8.89 7.38
C GLN A 197 -20.49 -9.57 6.93
N THR A 198 -20.76 -10.85 7.26
CA THR A 198 -21.95 -11.60 6.76
C THR A 198 -23.12 -11.76 7.74
N HIS A 199 -23.20 -11.01 8.85
CA HIS A 199 -24.41 -10.96 9.68
C HIS A 199 -24.95 -9.52 9.83
N GLY A 200 -25.52 -9.00 8.74
CA GLY A 200 -26.21 -7.70 8.76
C GLY A 200 -27.12 -7.40 7.58
N ARG A 201 -27.48 -8.39 6.74
CA ARG A 201 -28.38 -8.15 5.60
C ARG A 201 -29.16 -9.40 5.21
N GLN A 202 -30.11 -9.83 6.06
CA GLN A 202 -31.26 -10.58 5.58
C GLN A 202 -32.43 -9.62 5.38
N ALA A 203 -32.68 -9.29 4.12
CA ALA A 203 -33.97 -8.80 3.66
C ALA A 203 -34.93 -10.00 3.64
N GLY A 204 -35.94 -9.98 4.50
CA GLY A 204 -37.15 -10.79 4.36
C GLY A 204 -38.28 -9.90 3.88
N ILE A 205 -38.62 -10.02 2.59
CA ILE A 205 -39.91 -9.57 2.05
C ILE A 205 -41.03 -10.42 2.67
N ALA A 206 -42.01 -9.79 3.32
CA ALA A 206 -43.29 -10.41 3.60
C ALA A 206 -44.40 -9.38 3.32
N GLU A 207 -45.28 -9.80 2.43
CA GLU A 207 -46.34 -9.07 1.78
C GLU A 207 -47.69 -9.30 2.53
N LEU A 208 -48.58 -8.29 2.47
CA LEU A 208 -50.04 -8.31 2.70
C LEU A 208 -50.61 -8.52 4.13
N ALA A 209 -51.41 -7.53 4.55
CA ALA A 209 -52.44 -7.64 5.61
C ALA A 209 -53.61 -8.56 5.15
N PRO A 210 -54.43 -9.14 6.05
CA PRO A 210 -55.56 -8.36 6.61
C PRO A 210 -56.02 -8.73 8.04
N ASP A 211 -56.96 -7.92 8.53
CA ASP A 211 -58.09 -8.22 9.42
C ASP A 211 -57.97 -8.25 10.96
N THR A 212 -58.48 -7.15 11.54
CA THR A 212 -59.53 -7.06 12.57
C THR A 212 -59.29 -7.60 13.99
N PRO A 213 -59.31 -6.75 15.03
CA PRO A 213 -59.40 -7.19 16.42
C PRO A 213 -60.85 -7.54 16.80
N GLN A 214 -61.09 -8.78 17.21
CA GLN A 214 -62.30 -9.15 17.94
C GLN A 214 -62.14 -8.79 19.42
N GLN A 215 -63.04 -7.94 19.92
CA GLN A 215 -63.36 -7.82 21.34
C GLN A 215 -63.75 -9.19 21.91
N ILE A 216 -63.36 -9.49 23.15
CA ILE A 216 -64.27 -10.01 24.18
C ILE A 216 -63.79 -9.52 25.55
N VAL A 217 -64.81 -9.11 26.30
CA VAL A 217 -64.86 -8.60 27.67
C VAL A 217 -64.59 -9.70 28.69
N LEU A 218 -63.78 -9.40 29.70
CA LEU A 218 -64.12 -9.56 31.12
C LEU A 218 -63.55 -8.36 31.89
#